data_AF-A0A2V9QS60-F1
#
_entry.id   AF-A0A2V9QS60-F1
#
_cell.length_a   1.000
_cell.length_b   1.000
_cell.length_c   1.000
_cell.angle_alpha   90.00
_cell.angle_beta   90.00
_cell.angle_gamma   90.00
#
_symmetry.space_group_name_H-M   'P 1'
#
loop_
_entity.id
_entity.type
_entity.pdbx_description
1 polymer ?
#
loop_
_entity_poly.entity_id
_entity_poly.type
_entity_poly.pdbx_seq_one_letter_code
_entity_poly.pdbx_strand_id
1 'polypeptide(L)'
;MASTQTLTVWARRPVAQGPLASFESVSKHYGQTHALANFSLEVCGGELVALLGPNGAGKTTAVKLLLGLARDTTEGTKLNFRFPLNGANGNH
;
A
#
# COMPACT_ATOMS: atom_id res chain seq x y z
N MET A 1 23.72 8.43 11.63
CA MET A 1 23.58 8.18 10.17
C MET A 1 22.81 6.88 9.99
N ALA A 2 21.48 6.92 9.82
CA ALA A 2 20.67 5.72 9.62
C ALA A 2 20.49 5.46 8.12
N SER A 3 21.12 4.40 7.63
CA SER A 3 21.05 3.96 6.23
C SER A 3 19.67 3.38 5.94
N THR A 4 18.90 4.04 5.07
CA THR A 4 17.66 3.50 4.51
C THR A 4 18.05 2.68 3.29
N GLN A 5 17.91 1.35 3.38
CA GLN A 5 18.12 0.46 2.24
C GLN A 5 16.77 0.20 1.56
N THR A 6 16.64 0.68 0.33
CA THR A 6 15.53 0.35 -0.57
C THR A 6 15.90 -0.90 -1.35
N LEU A 7 15.07 -1.95 -1.28
CA LEU A 7 15.25 -3.19 -2.04
C LEU A 7 14.45 -3.16 -3.35
N THR A 8 15.09 -3.56 -4.44
CA THR A 8 14.50 -3.67 -5.78
C THR A 8 13.67 -4.94 -5.90
N VAL A 9 12.37 -4.79 -6.20
CA VAL A 9 11.43 -5.88 -6.49
C VAL A 9 11.53 -6.31 -7.95
N TRP A 10 11.47 -7.62 -8.22
CA TRP A 10 11.28 -8.15 -9.57
C TRP A 10 9.79 -8.05 -9.96
N ALA A 11 9.38 -6.93 -10.54
CA ALA A 11 8.02 -6.76 -11.03
C ALA A 11 7.86 -7.45 -12.40
N ARG A 12 6.93 -8.41 -12.52
CA ARG A 12 6.38 -8.77 -13.84
C ARG A 12 5.60 -7.55 -14.36
N ARG A 13 5.53 -7.40 -15.70
CA ARG A 13 4.83 -6.28 -16.37
C ARG A 13 3.47 -6.02 -15.71
N PRO A 14 3.14 -4.76 -15.37
CA PRO A 14 1.84 -4.43 -14.80
C PRO A 14 0.72 -4.89 -15.73
N VAL A 15 -0.24 -5.65 -15.22
CA VAL A 15 -1.44 -6.10 -15.96
C VAL A 15 -2.45 -4.95 -16.16
N ALA A 16 -2.33 -3.86 -15.41
CA ALA A 16 -3.25 -2.71 -15.45
C ALA A 16 -2.51 -1.39 -15.71
N GLN A 17 -3.17 -0.42 -16.35
CA GLN A 17 -2.64 0.92 -16.68
C GLN A 17 -2.46 1.84 -15.44
N GLY A 18 -2.43 1.31 -14.22
CA GLY A 18 -2.17 2.05 -12.97
C GLY A 18 -2.34 1.18 -11.71
N PRO A 19 -2.07 1.74 -10.50
CA PRO A 19 -2.17 1.02 -9.23
C PRO A 19 -3.56 0.40 -9.03
N LEU A 20 -3.60 -0.87 -8.60
CA LEU A 20 -4.85 -1.54 -8.21
C LEU A 20 -5.26 -1.16 -6.78
N ALA A 21 -4.30 -0.91 -5.92
CA ALA A 21 -4.53 -0.39 -4.59
C ALA A 21 -3.50 0.70 -4.28
N SER A 22 -3.93 1.81 -3.69
CA SER A 22 -3.00 2.80 -3.15
C SER A 22 -3.55 3.49 -1.92
N PHE A 23 -2.62 4.01 -1.13
CA PHE A 23 -2.93 4.97 -0.11
C PHE A 23 -1.86 6.05 0.02
N GLU A 24 -2.30 7.23 0.43
CA GLU A 24 -1.46 8.41 0.51
C GLU A 24 -1.53 9.03 1.92
N SER A 25 -0.35 9.32 2.48
CA SER A 25 -0.18 10.04 3.75
C SER A 25 -0.92 9.44 4.95
N VAL A 26 -1.01 8.10 4.98
CA VAL A 26 -1.66 7.36 6.05
C VAL A 26 -0.90 7.50 7.36
N SER A 27 -1.59 7.91 8.41
CA SER A 27 -1.08 7.84 9.77
C SER A 27 -1.96 6.96 10.64
N LYS A 28 -1.32 6.12 11.47
CA LYS A 28 -2.00 5.24 12.42
C LYS A 28 -1.31 5.27 13.77
N HIS A 29 -2.08 5.58 14.80
CA HIS A 29 -1.64 5.47 16.20
C HIS A 29 -2.41 4.36 16.93
N TYR A 30 -1.72 3.71 17.86
CA TYR A 30 -2.32 2.86 18.89
C TYR A 30 -1.90 3.41 20.25
N GLY A 31 -2.83 4.07 20.94
CA GLY A 31 -2.50 4.83 22.15
C GLY A 31 -1.43 5.89 21.85
N GLN A 32 -0.28 5.79 22.52
CA GLN A 32 0.86 6.71 22.34
C GLN A 32 1.84 6.26 21.24
N THR A 33 1.66 5.09 20.64
CA THR A 33 2.60 4.55 19.64
C THR A 33 2.16 4.91 18.23
N HIS A 34 3.05 5.56 17.48
CA HIS A 34 2.90 5.82 16.04
C HIS A 34 3.24 4.55 15.27
N ALA A 35 2.22 3.76 14.93
CA ALA A 35 2.43 2.57 14.11
C ALA A 35 2.74 2.92 12.65
N LEU A 36 2.13 3.98 12.12
CA LEU A 36 2.46 4.56 10.82
C LEU A 36 2.42 6.08 10.94
N ALA A 37 3.36 6.76 10.29
CA ALA A 37 3.41 8.21 10.23
C ALA A 37 3.64 8.62 8.78
N ASN A 38 2.66 9.28 8.16
CA ASN A 38 2.70 9.77 6.79
C ASN A 38 3.20 8.71 5.77
N PHE A 39 2.62 7.52 5.83
CA PHE A 39 3.02 6.39 5.00
C PHE A 39 2.18 6.34 3.71
N SER A 40 2.85 6.22 2.56
CA SER A 40 2.21 6.08 1.25
C SER A 40 2.69 4.80 0.58
N LEU A 41 1.76 4.11 -0.10
CA LEU A 41 2.05 2.88 -0.84
C LEU A 41 1.16 2.79 -2.07
N GLU A 42 1.72 2.33 -3.17
CA GLU A 42 0.98 1.94 -4.37
C GLU A 42 1.30 0.48 -4.70
N VAL A 43 0.28 -0.27 -5.12
CA VAL A 43 0.40 -1.67 -5.51
C VAL A 43 -0.21 -1.85 -6.90
N CYS A 44 0.61 -2.22 -7.87
CA CYS A 44 0.19 -2.48 -9.24
C CYS A 44 -0.24 -3.94 -9.46
N GLY A 45 -1.02 -4.18 -10.52
CA GLY A 45 -1.45 -5.53 -10.87
C GLY A 45 -0.29 -6.40 -11.33
N GLY A 46 -0.07 -7.53 -10.66
CA GLY A 46 1.05 -8.45 -10.93
C GLY A 46 2.34 -8.12 -10.17
N GLU A 47 2.29 -7.14 -9.26
CA GLU A 47 3.41 -6.74 -8.41
C GLU A 47 3.47 -7.55 -7.10
N LEU A 48 4.69 -7.89 -6.67
CA LEU A 48 4.95 -8.49 -5.37
C LEU A 48 5.58 -7.45 -4.44
N VAL A 49 4.85 -6.96 -3.46
CA VAL A 49 5.36 -5.97 -2.50
C VAL A 49 5.71 -6.66 -1.18
N ALA A 50 6.94 -6.47 -0.71
CA ALA A 50 7.39 -6.94 0.60
C ALA A 50 7.64 -5.75 1.55
N LEU A 51 6.94 -5.73 2.68
CA LEU A 51 7.19 -4.74 3.75
C LEU A 51 8.23 -5.31 4.73
N LEU A 52 9.33 -4.58 4.92
CA LEU A 52 10.45 -4.98 5.77
C LEU A 52 10.68 -3.97 6.89
N GLY A 53 11.19 -4.44 8.02
CA GLY A 53 11.49 -3.60 9.18
C GLY A 53 11.43 -4.39 10.50
N PRO A 54 11.82 -3.78 11.63
CA PRO A 54 11.80 -4.43 12.95
C PRO A 54 10.38 -4.75 13.42
N ASN A 55 10.27 -5.63 14.42
CA ASN A 55 8.99 -5.86 15.10
C ASN A 55 8.45 -4.55 15.68
N GLY A 56 7.16 -4.29 15.48
CA GLY A 56 6.54 -3.02 15.88
C GLY A 56 6.62 -1.88 14.85
N ALA A 57 7.33 -2.03 13.73
CA ALA A 57 7.46 -0.99 12.69
C ALA A 57 6.16 -0.69 11.90
N GLY A 58 5.01 -1.25 12.27
CA GLY A 58 3.74 -0.96 11.60
C GLY A 58 3.43 -1.76 10.33
N LYS A 59 4.26 -2.73 9.93
CA LYS A 59 4.03 -3.55 8.72
C LYS A 59 2.63 -4.18 8.67
N THR A 60 2.24 -4.89 9.72
CA THR A 60 0.90 -5.50 9.82
C THR A 60 -0.19 -4.44 9.82
N THR A 61 0.08 -3.26 10.37
CA THR A 61 -0.85 -2.12 10.35
C THR A 61 -1.06 -1.60 8.92
N ALA A 62 0.02 -1.44 8.15
CA ALA A 62 -0.05 -1.03 6.74
C ALA A 62 -0.84 -2.05 5.90
N VAL A 63 -0.60 -3.35 6.08
CA VAL A 63 -1.36 -4.41 5.40
C VAL A 63 -2.84 -4.36 5.78
N LYS A 64 -3.16 -4.21 7.08
CA LYS A 64 -4.56 -4.10 7.52
C LYS A 64 -5.28 -2.89 6.92
N LEU A 65 -4.59 -1.74 6.80
CA LEU A 65 -5.15 -0.53 6.18
C LEU A 65 -5.36 -0.73 4.68
N LEU A 66 -4.38 -1.32 3.98
CA LEU A 66 -4.50 -1.66 2.56
C LEU A 66 -5.64 -2.64 2.28
N LEU A 67 -5.92 -3.56 3.20
CA LEU A 67 -7.02 -4.53 3.07
C LEU A 67 -8.38 -3.98 3.55
N GLY A 68 -8.45 -2.74 4.02
CA GLY A 68 -9.67 -2.16 4.60
C GLY A 68 -10.08 -2.80 5.94
N LEU A 69 -9.19 -3.56 6.60
CA LEU A 69 -9.41 -4.23 7.88
C LEU A 69 -9.12 -3.33 9.09
N ALA A 70 -8.55 -2.15 8.86
CA ALA A 70 -8.35 -1.12 9.85
C ALA A 70 -8.72 0.24 9.27
N ARG A 71 -9.08 1.18 10.14
CA ARG A 71 -9.19 2.61 9.80
C ARG A 71 -7.93 3.32 10.26
N ASP A 72 -7.51 4.28 9.47
CA ASP A 72 -6.53 5.30 9.82
C ASP A 72 -7.03 6.14 11.01
N THR A 73 -6.15 6.94 11.61
CA THR A 73 -6.49 7.79 12.76
C THR A 73 -6.54 9.28 12.41
N THR A 74 -6.28 9.65 11.17
CA THR A 74 -6.14 11.04 10.74
C THR A 74 -7.06 11.32 9.57
N GLU A 75 -7.80 12.43 9.61
CA GLU A 75 -8.57 12.87 8.45
C GLU A 75 -7.64 13.15 7.25
N GLY A 76 -8.12 12.86 6.04
CA GLY A 76 -7.40 13.15 4.80
C GLY A 76 -6.70 11.96 4.14
N THR A 77 -6.74 10.76 4.75
CA THR A 77 -6.26 9.55 4.08
C THR A 77 -7.12 9.23 2.85
N LYS A 78 -6.46 9.03 1.71
CA LYS A 78 -7.11 8.51 0.50
C LYS A 78 -6.76 7.03 0.36
N LEU A 79 -7.76 6.16 0.41
CA LEU A 79 -7.63 4.74 0.04
C LEU A 79 -8.28 4.57 -1.33
N ASN A 80 -7.50 4.16 -2.33
CA ASN A 80 -7.99 3.94 -3.68
C ASN A 80 -7.92 2.45 -4.02
N PHE A 81 -9.05 1.89 -4.44
CA PHE A 81 -9.10 0.55 -5.03
C PHE A 81 -9.60 0.66 -6.46
N ARG A 82 -8.86 0.07 -7.39
CA ARG A 82 -9.26 -0.06 -8.79
C ARG A 82 -9.49 -1.54 -9.07
N PHE A 83 -10.71 -1.85 -9.44
CA PHE A 83 -11.06 -3.16 -9.96
C PHE A 83 -10.73 -3.20 -11.46
N PRO A 84 -9.90 -4.14 -11.93
CA PRO A 84 -9.68 -4.29 -13.35
C PRO A 84 -11.02 -4.70 -13.99
N LEU A 85 -11.58 -3.83 -14.81
CA LEU A 85 -12.75 -4.15 -15.62
C LEU A 85 -12.29 -5.12 -16.70
N ASN A 86 -12.50 -6.41 -16.48
CA ASN A 86 -12.15 -7.43 -17.46
C ASN A 86 -13.17 -7.36 -18.61
N GLY A 87 -12.92 -6.50 -19.62
CA GLY A 87 -13.90 -6.25 -20.68
C GLY A 87 -13.56 -5.22 -21.76
N ALA A 88 -12.29 -4.89 -22.01
CA ALA A 88 -11.92 -3.94 -23.08
C ALA A 88 -11.39 -4.60 -24.37
N ASN A 89 -11.69 -5.90 -24.58
CA ASN A 89 -11.44 -6.57 -25.86
C ASN A 89 -12.77 -6.97 -26.51
N GLY A 90 -13.65 -6.00 -26.73
CA GLY A 90 -14.78 -6.15 -27.64
C GLY A 90 -14.33 -5.86 -29.07
N ASN A 91 -13.59 -6.79 -29.66
CA ASN A 91 -13.44 -6.87 -31.12
C ASN A 91 -14.10 -8.18 -31.57
N HIS A 92 -15.38 -8.08 -31.90
CA HIS A 92 -16.09 -8.94 -32.83
C HIS A 92 -16.51 -8.05 -34.01
#